data_AF-A0A0K9X9H7-F1
#
_entry.id   AF-A0A0K9X9H7-F1
#
_cell.length_a   1.000
_cell.length_b   1.000
_cell.length_c   1.000
_cell.angle_alpha   90.00
_cell.angle_beta   90.00
_cell.angle_gamma   90.00
#
_symmetry.space_group_name_H-M   'P 1'
#
loop_
_entity.id
_entity.type
_entity.pdbx_description
1 polymer ?
#
loop_
_entity_poly.entity_id
_entity_poly.type
_entity_poly.pdbx_seq_one_letter_code
_entity_poly.pdbx_strand_id
1 'polypeptide(L)'
;MTISNEQRWQFCRNFGSHVFDLAMRDAALRERIHRWYQGWETKAEDIDTKAQALICLGLHSISFDRPIAATSDLRAIRATAVAEAVHTRPHHELFASLPELSADGMADVQALRLMSYQFGTHVGVSPVAKQWAWMTTSALTWLGHANTSASASGRATCGEIMDLGP
;
A
#
# COMPACT_ATOMS: atom_id res chain seq x y z
N MET A 1 -19.05 10.85 13.86
CA MET A 1 -18.66 9.62 14.58
C MET A 1 -17.20 9.35 14.22
N THR A 2 -16.31 9.27 15.21
CA THR A 2 -14.86 9.07 14.97
C THR A 2 -14.60 7.58 14.75
N ILE A 3 -13.91 7.21 13.67
CA ILE A 3 -13.51 5.81 13.40
C ILE A 3 -12.46 5.37 14.43
N SER A 4 -12.55 4.15 14.96
CA SER A 4 -11.51 3.60 15.83
C SER A 4 -10.22 3.29 15.06
N ASN A 5 -9.09 3.20 15.75
CA ASN A 5 -7.81 2.82 15.13
C ASN A 5 -7.90 1.42 14.49
N GLU A 6 -8.63 0.50 15.11
CA GLU A 6 -8.86 -0.85 14.58
C GLU A 6 -9.69 -0.82 13.29
N GLN A 7 -10.80 -0.07 13.27
CA GLN A 7 -11.63 0.09 12.07
C GLN A 7 -10.85 0.71 10.91
N ARG A 8 -10.01 1.70 11.23
CA ARG A 8 -9.12 2.35 10.26
C ARG A 8 -8.10 1.37 9.71
N TRP A 9 -7.44 0.60 10.57
CA TRP A 9 -6.47 -0.41 10.17
C TRP A 9 -7.11 -1.48 9.28
N GLN A 10 -8.29 -1.99 9.67
CA GLN A 10 -9.01 -2.98 8.87
C GLN A 10 -9.39 -2.43 7.49
N PHE A 11 -9.81 -1.16 7.40
CA PHE A 11 -10.05 -0.52 6.11
C PHE A 11 -8.78 -0.49 5.26
N CYS A 12 -7.64 -0.10 5.84
CA CYS A 12 -6.36 -0.03 5.13
C CYS A 12 -5.92 -1.41 4.62
N ARG A 13 -6.10 -2.46 5.43
CA ARG A 13 -5.81 -3.85 5.03
C ARG A 13 -6.70 -4.32 3.89
N ASN A 14 -8.01 -4.12 4.01
CA ASN A 14 -8.97 -4.51 2.97
C ASN A 14 -8.65 -3.80 1.65
N PHE A 15 -8.33 -2.50 1.72
CA PHE A 15 -7.91 -1.72 0.56
C PHE A 15 -6.62 -2.27 -0.06
N GLY A 16 -5.59 -2.54 0.75
CA GLY A 16 -4.31 -3.09 0.27
C GLY A 16 -4.46 -4.41 -0.48
N SER A 17 -5.24 -5.36 0.07
CA SER A 17 -5.56 -6.63 -0.60
C SER A 17 -6.32 -6.39 -1.90
N HIS A 18 -7.41 -5.63 -1.83
CA HIS A 18 -8.31 -5.42 -2.96
C HIS A 18 -7.65 -4.73 -4.15
N VAL A 19 -6.83 -3.70 -3.90
CA VAL A 19 -6.02 -3.02 -4.92
C VAL A 19 -5.10 -4.02 -5.62
N PHE A 20 -4.42 -4.87 -4.85
CA PHE A 20 -3.49 -5.82 -5.42
C PHE A 20 -4.22 -6.89 -6.25
N ASP A 21 -5.31 -7.43 -5.73
CA ASP A 21 -6.15 -8.42 -6.42
C ASP A 21 -6.71 -7.88 -7.74
N LEU A 22 -7.20 -6.64 -7.76
CA LEU A 22 -7.69 -6.00 -8.98
C LEU A 22 -6.57 -5.76 -9.99
N ALA A 23 -5.43 -5.25 -9.54
CA ALA A 23 -4.27 -5.00 -10.39
C ALA A 23 -3.75 -6.29 -11.04
N MET A 24 -3.79 -7.43 -10.34
CA MET A 24 -3.30 -8.70 -10.86
C MET A 24 -4.22 -9.37 -11.90
N ARG A 25 -5.43 -8.84 -12.11
CA ARG A 25 -6.33 -9.31 -13.18
C ARG A 25 -5.90 -8.85 -14.56
N ASP A 26 -5.20 -7.73 -14.63
CA ASP A 26 -4.67 -7.23 -15.89
C ASP A 26 -3.50 -8.11 -16.35
N ALA A 27 -3.68 -8.76 -17.50
CA ALA A 27 -2.71 -9.74 -17.99
C ALA A 27 -1.34 -9.10 -18.25
N ALA A 28 -1.29 -7.86 -18.73
CA ALA A 28 -0.05 -7.16 -19.07
C ALA A 28 0.71 -6.74 -17.81
N LEU A 29 0.01 -6.23 -16.78
CA LEU A 29 0.60 -5.90 -15.49
C LEU A 29 1.09 -7.16 -14.78
N ARG A 30 0.29 -8.24 -14.78
CA ARG A 30 0.68 -9.53 -14.21
C ARG A 30 1.93 -10.11 -14.87
N GLU A 31 2.03 -10.07 -16.20
CA GLU A 31 3.22 -10.52 -16.92
C GLU A 31 4.46 -9.67 -16.59
N ARG A 32 4.28 -8.35 -16.48
CA ARG A 32 5.35 -7.43 -16.08
C ARG A 32 5.86 -7.73 -14.68
N ILE A 33 4.97 -7.97 -13.73
CA ILE A 33 5.29 -8.35 -12.35
C ILE A 33 5.95 -9.73 -12.29
N HIS A 34 5.46 -10.71 -13.07
CA HIS A 34 6.06 -12.04 -13.12
C HIS A 34 7.52 -12.00 -13.59
N ARG A 35 7.84 -11.17 -14.59
CA ARG A 35 9.22 -10.94 -15.03
C ARG A 35 10.10 -10.33 -13.92
N TRP A 36 9.54 -9.50 -13.05
CA TRP A 36 10.26 -9.00 -11.89
C TRP A 36 10.55 -10.09 -10.86
N TYR A 37 9.56 -10.94 -10.54
CA TYR A 37 9.79 -12.06 -9.63
C TYR A 37 10.95 -12.94 -10.08
N GLN A 38 11.01 -13.28 -11.37
CA GLN A 38 12.10 -14.07 -11.94
C GLN A 38 13.47 -13.40 -11.75
N GLY A 39 13.54 -12.07 -11.86
CA GLY A 39 14.78 -11.32 -11.69
C GLY A 39 15.18 -11.05 -10.23
N TRP A 40 14.30 -11.29 -9.25
CA TRP A 40 14.55 -10.98 -7.84
C TRP A 40 14.82 -12.20 -6.96
N GLU A 41 14.82 -13.41 -7.56
CA GLU A 41 15.16 -14.67 -6.88
C GLU A 41 14.39 -14.90 -5.56
N THR A 42 13.16 -14.39 -5.47
CA THR A 42 12.31 -14.42 -4.28
C THR A 42 10.95 -15.03 -4.63
N LYS A 43 10.27 -15.64 -3.64
CA LYS A 43 8.94 -16.20 -3.84
C LYS A 43 7.89 -15.11 -4.07
N ALA A 44 7.01 -15.31 -5.04
CA ALA A 44 5.94 -14.36 -5.38
C ALA A 44 5.01 -14.07 -4.18
N GLU A 45 4.61 -15.11 -3.44
CA GLU A 45 3.75 -15.00 -2.25
C GLU A 45 4.30 -14.03 -1.19
N ASP A 46 5.62 -14.08 -0.96
CA ASP A 46 6.29 -13.22 0.01
C ASP A 46 6.33 -11.77 -0.48
N ILE A 47 6.45 -11.54 -1.79
CA ILE A 47 6.49 -10.20 -2.36
C ILE A 47 5.11 -9.56 -2.35
N ASP A 48 4.06 -10.33 -2.65
CA ASP A 48 2.69 -9.86 -2.74
C ASP A 48 2.19 -9.37 -1.38
N THR A 49 2.43 -10.17 -0.34
CA THR A 49 2.09 -9.81 1.05
C THR A 49 2.80 -8.52 1.48
N LYS A 50 4.06 -8.31 1.09
CA LYS A 50 4.81 -7.08 1.40
C LYS A 50 4.32 -5.88 0.59
N ALA A 51 3.99 -6.06 -0.69
CA ALA A 51 3.42 -5.00 -1.51
C ALA A 51 2.05 -4.55 -0.98
N GLN A 52 1.19 -5.49 -0.58
CA GLN A 52 -0.10 -5.23 0.07
C GLN A 52 0.09 -4.50 1.41
N ALA A 53 1.04 -4.95 2.23
CA ALA A 53 1.36 -4.31 3.49
C ALA A 53 1.85 -2.86 3.28
N LEU A 54 2.67 -2.58 2.27
CA LEU A 54 3.09 -1.21 1.93
C LEU A 54 1.91 -0.32 1.50
N ILE A 55 0.97 -0.83 0.69
CA ILE A 55 -0.26 -0.08 0.34
C ILE A 55 -1.04 0.28 1.60
N CYS A 56 -1.23 -0.70 2.49
CA CYS A 56 -1.92 -0.52 3.77
C CYS A 56 -1.22 0.55 4.62
N LEU A 57 0.10 0.45 4.80
CA LEU A 57 0.90 1.39 5.59
C LEU A 57 0.90 2.80 4.99
N GLY A 58 0.98 2.94 3.67
CA GLY A 58 0.88 4.24 2.98
C GLY A 58 -0.46 4.92 3.23
N LEU A 59 -1.57 4.17 3.06
CA LEU A 59 -2.91 4.68 3.33
C LEU A 59 -3.11 5.03 4.81
N HIS A 60 -2.62 4.17 5.70
CA HIS A 60 -2.65 4.38 7.13
C HIS A 60 -1.89 5.66 7.51
N SER A 61 -0.66 5.84 7.04
CA SER A 61 0.16 7.03 7.30
C SER A 61 -0.55 8.33 6.85
N ILE A 62 -1.09 8.37 5.63
CA ILE A 62 -1.86 9.53 5.13
C ILE A 62 -3.07 9.82 6.01
N SER A 63 -3.75 8.78 6.53
CA SER A 63 -4.95 8.96 7.34
C SER A 63 -4.68 9.72 8.66
N PHE A 64 -3.44 9.68 9.17
CA PHE A 64 -3.03 10.40 10.39
C PHE A 64 -2.68 11.86 10.12
N ASP A 65 -2.24 12.19 8.90
CA ASP A 65 -1.91 13.56 8.52
C ASP A 65 -3.14 14.41 8.19
N ARG A 66 -4.31 13.76 8.05
CA ARG A 66 -5.55 14.48 7.75
C ARG A 66 -6.06 15.22 8.98
N PRO A 67 -6.63 16.43 8.81
CA PRO A 67 -7.29 17.15 9.89
C PRO A 67 -8.34 16.26 10.57
N ILE A 68 -8.49 16.36 11.89
CA ILE A 68 -9.43 15.52 12.68
C ILE A 68 -10.84 15.49 12.05
N ALA A 69 -11.33 16.62 11.53
CA ALA A 69 -12.61 16.73 10.85
C ALA A 69 -12.74 15.89 9.55
N ALA A 70 -11.62 15.48 8.94
CA ALA A 70 -11.53 14.69 7.72
C ALA A 70 -10.92 13.29 7.94
N THR A 71 -10.61 12.92 9.18
CA THR A 71 -10.01 11.61 9.52
C THR A 71 -10.99 10.44 9.40
N SER A 72 -12.30 10.71 9.40
CA SER A 72 -13.33 9.67 9.31
C SER A 72 -13.63 9.21 7.87
N ASP A 73 -13.20 9.96 6.84
CA ASP A 73 -13.47 9.63 5.45
C ASP A 73 -12.21 9.12 4.73
N LEU A 74 -11.84 7.88 5.07
CA LEU A 74 -10.75 7.15 4.41
C LEU A 74 -11.06 6.88 2.93
N ARG A 75 -12.36 6.76 2.58
CA ARG A 75 -12.81 6.48 1.22
C ARG A 75 -12.49 7.63 0.27
N ALA A 76 -12.52 8.87 0.74
CA ALA A 76 -12.15 10.05 -0.06
C ALA A 76 -10.63 10.22 -0.29
N ILE A 77 -9.77 9.37 0.25
CA ILE A 77 -8.32 9.43 -0.05
C ILE A 77 -8.10 9.05 -1.51
N ARG A 78 -7.29 9.84 -2.24
CA ARG A 78 -6.92 9.51 -3.63
C ARG A 78 -5.91 8.37 -3.63
N ALA A 79 -6.10 7.38 -4.51
CA ALA A 79 -5.16 6.26 -4.64
C ALA A 79 -3.75 6.71 -5.05
N THR A 80 -3.66 7.79 -5.84
CA THR A 80 -2.38 8.42 -6.20
C THR A 80 -1.64 9.00 -5.00
N ALA A 81 -2.35 9.50 -3.98
CA ALA A 81 -1.72 9.96 -2.75
C ALA A 81 -1.11 8.78 -1.97
N VAL A 82 -1.78 7.62 -1.97
CA VAL A 82 -1.24 6.38 -1.38
C VAL A 82 0.04 5.95 -2.10
N ALA A 83 0.03 5.98 -3.44
CA ALA A 83 1.20 5.62 -4.25
C ALA A 83 2.39 6.55 -3.98
N GLU A 84 2.11 7.85 -3.90
CA GLU A 84 3.10 8.88 -3.56
C GLU A 84 3.65 8.65 -2.16
N ALA A 85 2.80 8.42 -1.16
CA ALA A 85 3.25 8.18 0.22
C ALA A 85 4.16 6.95 0.34
N VAL A 86 3.84 5.84 -0.34
CA VAL A 86 4.71 4.65 -0.34
C VAL A 86 6.08 4.94 -0.99
N HIS A 87 6.11 5.79 -2.01
CA HIS A 87 7.33 6.08 -2.75
C HIS A 87 8.22 7.13 -2.08
N THR A 88 7.64 8.17 -1.50
CA THR A 88 8.37 9.37 -1.08
C THR A 88 8.55 9.48 0.42
N ARG A 89 7.67 8.86 1.24
CA ARG A 89 7.80 8.97 2.69
C ARG A 89 8.98 8.17 3.21
N PRO A 90 9.72 8.70 4.20
CA PRO A 90 10.63 7.88 4.97
C PRO A 90 9.89 6.67 5.56
N HIS A 91 10.46 5.47 5.41
CA HIS A 91 9.77 4.23 5.85
C HIS A 91 9.38 4.26 7.33
N HIS A 92 10.14 4.96 8.17
CA HIS A 92 9.83 5.10 9.58
C HIS A 92 8.50 5.80 9.86
N GLU A 93 8.10 6.74 9.00
CA GLU A 93 6.81 7.43 9.09
C GLU A 93 5.64 6.54 8.62
N LEU A 94 5.92 5.50 7.82
CA LEU A 94 4.92 4.50 7.45
C LEU A 94 4.55 3.59 8.62
N PHE A 95 5.48 3.38 9.56
CA PHE A 95 5.29 2.51 10.72
C PHE A 95 4.79 3.24 11.97
N ALA A 96 4.71 4.58 11.93
CA ALA A 96 4.27 5.38 13.04
C ALA A 96 2.78 5.16 13.32
N SER A 97 2.41 5.26 14.61
CA SER A 97 1.01 5.23 15.06
C SER A 97 0.22 3.96 14.71
N LEU A 98 0.90 2.84 14.43
CA LEU A 98 0.25 1.54 14.22
C LEU A 98 -0.46 1.08 15.51
N PRO A 99 -1.71 0.59 15.42
CA PRO A 99 -2.36 -0.02 16.57
C PRO A 99 -1.63 -1.30 16.99
N GLU A 100 -1.92 -1.81 18.19
CA GLU A 100 -1.49 -3.15 18.57
C GLU A 100 -2.16 -4.16 17.62
N LEU A 101 -1.37 -4.71 16.69
CA LEU A 101 -1.87 -5.66 15.70
C LEU A 101 -1.87 -7.08 16.26
N SER A 102 -2.78 -7.91 15.75
CA SER A 102 -2.71 -9.36 15.92
C SER A 102 -1.40 -9.92 15.33
N ALA A 103 -0.99 -11.11 15.79
CA ALA A 103 0.29 -11.72 15.45
C ALA A 103 0.55 -11.80 13.93
N ASP A 104 -0.46 -12.17 13.15
CA ASP A 104 -0.32 -12.33 11.69
C ASP A 104 -0.07 -11.00 10.97
N GLY A 105 -0.80 -9.95 11.34
CA GLY A 105 -0.59 -8.61 10.76
C GLY A 105 0.75 -7.99 11.21
N MET A 106 1.26 -8.42 12.37
CA MET A 106 2.52 -7.93 12.90
C MET A 106 3.73 -8.54 12.16
N ALA A 107 3.66 -9.80 11.70
CA ALA A 107 4.79 -10.47 11.05
C ALA A 107 5.28 -9.71 9.79
N ASP A 108 4.36 -9.33 8.90
CA ASP A 108 4.70 -8.60 7.67
C ASP A 108 5.25 -7.20 7.94
N VAL A 109 4.64 -6.50 8.91
CA VAL A 109 5.10 -5.17 9.34
C VAL A 109 6.48 -5.24 9.97
N GLN A 110 6.76 -6.25 10.80
CA GLN A 110 8.07 -6.43 11.43
C GLN A 110 9.15 -6.79 10.40
N ALA A 111 8.82 -7.63 9.41
CA ALA A 111 9.72 -7.88 8.30
C ALA A 111 10.03 -6.59 7.54
N LEU A 112 9.02 -5.79 7.20
CA LEU A 112 9.23 -4.48 6.56
C LEU A 112 10.09 -3.54 7.42
N ARG A 113 9.89 -3.52 8.75
CA ARG A 113 10.74 -2.76 9.68
C ARG A 113 12.18 -3.24 9.60
N LEU A 114 12.44 -4.53 9.79
CA LEU A 114 13.79 -5.11 9.74
C LEU A 114 14.52 -4.83 8.42
N MET A 115 13.78 -4.75 7.31
CA MET A 115 14.34 -4.52 5.98
C MET A 115 14.49 -3.02 5.65
N SER A 116 13.74 -2.17 6.35
CA SER A 116 13.82 -0.70 6.26
C SER A 116 14.90 -0.12 7.17
N TYR A 117 15.17 -0.79 8.29
CA TYR A 117 16.25 -0.44 9.21
C TYR A 117 17.19 -1.64 9.28
N GLN A 118 18.27 -1.64 8.49
CA GLN A 118 19.38 -2.56 8.75
C GLN A 118 19.89 -2.30 10.17
N PHE A 119 19.47 -3.10 11.16
CA PHE A 119 19.91 -3.16 12.55
C PHE A 119 20.77 -1.95 13.00
N GLY A 120 20.14 -0.80 13.23
CA GLY A 120 20.79 0.36 13.86
C GLY A 120 21.78 1.16 12.99
N THR A 121 21.86 0.93 11.68
CA THR A 121 22.67 1.76 10.78
C THR A 121 21.79 2.44 9.73
N HIS A 122 21.87 3.77 9.65
CA HIS A 122 21.13 4.63 8.71
C HIS A 122 21.54 4.45 7.23
N VAL A 123 22.00 3.26 6.82
CA VAL A 123 22.55 3.02 5.47
C VAL A 123 21.45 2.63 4.49
N GLY A 124 20.45 3.51 4.37
CA GLY A 124 19.46 3.49 3.29
C GLY A 124 18.54 2.26 3.23
N VAL A 125 17.61 2.31 2.28
CA VAL A 125 16.62 1.26 2.03
C VAL A 125 17.29 0.11 1.28
N SER A 126 17.12 -1.13 1.77
CA SER A 126 17.57 -2.35 1.10
C SER A 126 17.15 -2.36 -0.38
N PRO A 127 17.99 -2.83 -1.33
CA PRO A 127 17.59 -3.00 -2.73
C PRO A 127 16.25 -3.73 -2.89
N VAL A 128 15.97 -4.70 -2.00
CA VAL A 128 14.72 -5.47 -1.99
C VAL A 128 13.52 -4.62 -1.56
N ALA A 129 13.71 -3.68 -0.64
CA ALA A 129 12.65 -2.77 -0.24
C ALA A 129 12.31 -1.73 -1.32
N LYS A 130 13.29 -1.35 -2.16
CA LYS A 130 13.02 -0.55 -3.37
C LYS A 130 12.18 -1.33 -4.39
N GLN A 131 12.38 -2.65 -4.51
CA GLN A 131 11.61 -3.52 -5.40
C GLN A 131 10.13 -3.58 -5.01
N TRP A 132 9.81 -3.73 -3.72
CA TRP A 132 8.43 -3.72 -3.24
C TRP A 132 7.76 -2.35 -3.43
N ALA A 133 8.44 -1.26 -3.09
CA ALA A 133 7.92 0.09 -3.32
C ALA A 133 7.58 0.31 -4.80
N TRP A 134 8.42 -0.19 -5.71
CA TRP A 134 8.17 -0.09 -7.15
C TRP A 134 6.94 -0.89 -7.62
N MET A 135 6.73 -2.08 -7.04
CA MET A 135 5.54 -2.88 -7.30
C MET A 135 4.27 -2.20 -6.80
N THR A 136 4.30 -1.70 -5.56
CA THR A 136 3.18 -0.96 -4.96
C THR A 136 2.83 0.28 -5.79
N THR A 137 3.82 1.08 -6.20
CA THR A 137 3.59 2.25 -7.05
C THR A 137 3.04 1.84 -8.41
N SER A 138 3.53 0.76 -9.01
CA SER A 138 3.05 0.26 -10.31
C SER A 138 1.59 -0.18 -10.26
N ALA A 139 1.18 -0.92 -9.23
CA ALA A 139 -0.19 -1.37 -9.05
C ALA A 139 -1.16 -0.19 -8.81
N LEU A 140 -0.81 0.73 -7.91
CA LEU A 140 -1.64 1.89 -7.60
C LEU A 140 -1.72 2.90 -8.76
N THR A 141 -0.62 3.09 -9.50
CA THR A 141 -0.60 3.97 -10.68
C THR A 141 -1.40 3.36 -11.82
N TRP A 142 -1.29 2.04 -12.03
CA TRP A 142 -2.13 1.34 -13.02
C TRP A 142 -3.61 1.47 -12.67
N LEU A 143 -4.04 1.16 -11.44
CA LEU A 143 -5.45 1.33 -11.04
C LEU A 143 -5.90 2.79 -11.12
N GLY A 144 -5.01 3.70 -10.74
CA GLY A 144 -5.20 5.13 -10.83
C GLY A 144 -5.28 5.66 -12.26
N HIS A 145 -4.94 4.89 -13.30
CA HIS A 145 -5.09 5.23 -14.71
C HIS A 145 -6.17 4.38 -15.40
N ALA A 146 -6.20 3.07 -15.18
CA ALA A 146 -7.16 2.14 -15.78
C ALA A 146 -8.62 2.51 -15.46
N ASN A 147 -8.86 3.07 -14.27
CA ASN A 147 -10.20 3.50 -13.83
C ASN A 147 -10.48 5.01 -14.05
N THR A 148 -9.59 5.74 -14.74
CA THR A 148 -9.77 7.18 -15.01
C THR A 148 -10.61 7.50 -16.23
N SER A 149 -10.89 6.52 -17.07
CA SER A 149 -11.89 6.64 -18.13
C SER A 149 -13.30 6.94 -17.60
N ALA A 150 -13.55 6.78 -16.29
CA ALA A 150 -14.83 7.06 -15.63
C ALA A 150 -14.87 8.32 -14.74
N SER A 151 -13.73 8.96 -14.41
CA SER A 151 -13.66 10.05 -13.43
C SER A 151 -13.28 11.39 -14.07
N ALA A 152 -14.12 12.42 -13.91
CA ALA A 152 -13.90 13.77 -14.44
C ALA A 152 -12.62 14.48 -13.95
N SER A 153 -11.94 13.93 -12.92
CA SER A 153 -10.71 14.47 -12.35
C SER A 153 -9.45 13.66 -12.66
N GLY A 154 -9.59 12.51 -13.34
CA GLY A 154 -8.45 11.65 -13.70
C GLY A 154 -7.72 11.02 -12.51
N ARG A 155 -8.33 10.94 -11.31
CA ARG A 155 -7.74 10.27 -10.13
C ARG A 155 -8.81 9.61 -9.27
N ALA A 156 -8.85 8.28 -9.26
CA ALA A 156 -9.78 7.51 -8.42
C ALA A 156 -9.45 7.62 -6.92
N THR A 157 -10.50 7.64 -6.11
CA THR A 157 -10.49 7.56 -4.65
C THR A 157 -10.47 6.12 -4.17
N CYS A 158 -10.07 5.90 -2.91
CA CYS A 158 -10.09 4.58 -2.28
C CYS A 158 -11.50 3.99 -2.27
N GLY A 159 -12.53 4.82 -2.07
CA GLY A 159 -13.93 4.40 -2.15
C GLY A 159 -14.31 3.90 -3.53
N GLU A 160 -14.05 4.68 -4.57
CA GLU A 160 -14.34 4.30 -5.96
C GLU A 160 -13.63 2.99 -6.35
N ILE A 161 -12.39 2.78 -5.89
CA ILE A 161 -11.67 1.52 -6.14
C ILE A 161 -12.29 0.36 -5.38
N MET A 162 -12.65 0.54 -4.10
CA MET A 162 -13.30 -0.51 -3.29
C MET A 162 -14.68 -0.92 -3.80
N ASP A 163 -15.32 -0.06 -4.59
CA ASP A 163 -16.62 -0.32 -5.21
C ASP A 163 -16.47 -1.05 -6.57
N LEU A 164 -15.24 -1.20 -7.08
CA LEU A 164 -14.97 -2.09 -8.19
C LEU A 164 -15.17 -3.52 -7.68
N GLY A 165 -16.05 -4.27 -8.33
CA GLY A 165 -16.40 -5.62 -7.89
C GLY A 165 -15.18 -6.57 -7.82
N PRO A 166 -15.35 -7.73 -7.16
CA PRO A 166 -14.44 -8.85 -7.33
C PRO A 166 -14.59 -9.48 -8.72
#